data_AF-A0A4V2XVI9-F1
#
_entry.id   AF-A0A4V2XVI9-F1
#
_cell.length_a   1.000
_cell.length_b   1.000
_cell.length_c   1.000
_cell.angle_alpha   90.00
_cell.angle_beta   90.00
_cell.angle_gamma   90.00
#
_symmetry.space_group_name_H-M   'P 1'
#
loop_
_entity.id
_entity.type
_entity.pdbx_description
1 polymer ?
#
loop_
_entity_poly.entity_id
_entity_poly.type
_entity_poly.pdbx_seq_one_letter_code
_entity_poly.pdbx_strand_id
1 'polypeptide(L)'
;MAMINIKGLDKARVLAALVNYQNPSGLHPSNMELMTVEDARSLIEEEGLSFDYVWFRNIKVDLSGDEFDPRAYDRDSEVPAAIVVELLSPFRRLQALHGLDSPRVYNAPGESFSK
;
A
#
# COMPACT_ATOMS: atom_id res chain seq x y z
N MET A 1 5.48 15.94 -3.87
CA MET A 1 4.87 14.80 -3.16
C MET A 1 5.91 14.22 -2.22
N ALA A 2 5.49 13.60 -1.13
CA ALA A 2 6.40 13.05 -0.12
C ALA A 2 6.80 11.61 -0.47
N MET A 3 8.03 11.22 -0.15
CA MET A 3 8.50 9.84 -0.23
C MET A 3 7.72 8.96 0.75
N ILE A 4 7.48 7.69 0.39
CA ILE A 4 6.83 6.72 1.27
C ILE A 4 7.89 5.93 2.02
N ASN A 5 7.83 6.00 3.35
CA ASN A 5 8.76 5.28 4.22
C ASN A 5 8.29 3.83 4.44
N ILE A 6 9.17 2.88 4.13
CA ILE A 6 8.96 1.43 4.26
C ILE A 6 10.05 0.79 5.13
N LYS A 7 10.75 1.58 5.95
CA LYS A 7 11.81 1.10 6.81
C LYS A 7 11.29 0.07 7.81
N GLY A 8 11.98 -1.07 7.90
CA GLY A 8 11.62 -2.15 8.81
C GLY A 8 10.38 -2.97 8.38
N LEU A 9 9.79 -2.67 7.22
CA LEU A 9 8.76 -3.51 6.62
C LEU A 9 9.40 -4.61 5.77
N ASP A 10 8.77 -5.78 5.75
CA ASP A 10 9.14 -6.87 4.82
C ASP A 10 8.80 -6.45 3.38
N LYS A 11 9.80 -6.45 2.50
CA LYS A 11 9.67 -5.98 1.12
C LYS A 11 8.68 -6.80 0.30
N ALA A 12 8.61 -8.10 0.52
CA ALA A 12 7.64 -8.96 -0.15
C ALA A 12 6.21 -8.63 0.28
N ARG A 13 5.99 -8.30 1.57
CA ARG A 13 4.69 -7.82 2.05
C ARG A 13 4.30 -6.48 1.45
N VAL A 14 5.25 -5.56 1.29
CA VAL A 14 5.01 -4.27 0.63
C VAL A 14 4.62 -4.49 -0.83
N LEU A 15 5.39 -5.29 -1.57
CA LEU A 15 5.13 -5.58 -2.97
C LEU A 15 3.76 -6.25 -3.18
N ALA A 16 3.46 -7.33 -2.44
CA ALA A 16 2.18 -8.02 -2.53
C ALA A 16 1.00 -7.08 -2.29
N ALA A 17 1.10 -6.21 -1.28
CA ALA A 17 0.04 -5.24 -1.00
C ALA A 17 -0.12 -4.22 -2.13
N LEU A 18 0.97 -3.62 -2.61
CA LEU A 18 0.91 -2.66 -3.72
C LEU A 18 0.32 -3.27 -4.98
N VAL A 19 0.68 -4.52 -5.31
CA VAL A 19 0.13 -5.26 -6.45
C VAL A 19 -1.36 -5.52 -6.27
N ASN A 20 -1.80 -5.98 -5.09
CA ASN A 20 -3.19 -6.32 -4.84
C ASN A 20 -4.13 -5.09 -4.82
N TYR A 21 -3.62 -3.90 -4.48
CA TYR A 21 -4.39 -2.65 -4.50
C TYR A 21 -4.28 -1.88 -5.82
N GLN A 22 -3.37 -2.26 -6.71
CA GLN A 22 -3.24 -1.61 -8.02
C GLN A 22 -4.32 -2.09 -8.98
N ASN A 23 -4.77 -1.25 -9.89
CA ASN A 23 -5.72 -1.65 -10.94
C ASN A 23 -5.04 -2.54 -12.00
N PRO A 24 -5.75 -3.56 -12.52
CA PRO A 24 -5.26 -4.30 -13.67
C PRO A 24 -5.24 -3.38 -14.89
N SER A 25 -4.19 -3.49 -15.70
CA SER A 25 -4.06 -2.75 -16.94
C SER A 25 -4.52 -3.58 -18.14
N GLY A 26 -5.19 -2.94 -19.09
CA GLY A 26 -5.63 -3.59 -20.34
C GLY A 26 -6.65 -4.72 -20.16
N LEU A 27 -6.63 -5.66 -21.11
CA LEU A 27 -7.44 -6.88 -21.08
C LEU A 27 -6.81 -7.88 -20.11
N HIS A 28 -7.44 -8.04 -18.95
CA HIS A 28 -7.02 -8.96 -17.89
C HIS A 28 -8.09 -10.05 -17.68
N PRO A 29 -7.72 -11.24 -17.17
CA PRO A 29 -8.69 -12.26 -16.78
C PRO A 29 -9.62 -11.73 -15.68
N SER A 30 -10.91 -12.09 -15.73
CA SER A 30 -11.89 -11.67 -14.72
C SER A 30 -11.64 -12.29 -13.33
N ASN A 31 -10.77 -13.29 -13.22
CA ASN A 31 -10.49 -14.07 -12.02
C ASN A 31 -9.02 -13.99 -11.59
N MET A 32 -8.43 -12.80 -11.61
CA MET A 32 -7.05 -12.63 -11.13
C MET A 32 -6.91 -13.02 -9.66
N GLU A 33 -5.96 -13.92 -9.42
CA GLU A 33 -5.56 -14.29 -8.07
C GLU A 33 -4.82 -13.13 -7.38
N LEU A 34 -4.96 -13.06 -6.06
CA LEU A 34 -4.22 -12.13 -5.24
C LEU A 34 -2.77 -12.61 -5.10
N MET A 35 -1.83 -11.69 -5.20
CA MET A 35 -0.42 -11.97 -4.93
C MET A 35 -0.24 -12.28 -3.45
N THR A 36 0.32 -13.45 -3.16
CA THR A 36 0.72 -13.81 -1.79
C THR A 36 2.09 -13.20 -1.47
N VAL A 37 2.46 -13.22 -0.19
CA VAL A 37 3.80 -12.78 0.24
C VAL A 37 4.89 -13.72 -0.29
N GLU A 38 4.57 -15.00 -0.47
CA GLU A 38 5.52 -16.00 -1.00
C GLU A 38 5.78 -15.75 -2.49
N ASP A 39 4.73 -15.50 -3.28
CA ASP A 39 4.87 -15.11 -4.69
C ASP A 39 5.73 -13.85 -4.85
N ALA A 40 5.45 -12.83 -4.03
CA ALA A 40 6.22 -11.59 -4.02
C ALA A 40 7.68 -11.82 -3.63
N ARG A 41 7.96 -12.73 -2.69
CA ARG A 41 9.33 -13.07 -2.29
C ARG A 41 10.08 -13.76 -3.41
N SER A 42 9.47 -14.75 -4.07
CA SER A 42 10.07 -15.41 -5.23
C SER A 42 10.33 -14.44 -6.37
N LEU A 43 9.40 -13.51 -6.64
CA LEU A 43 9.59 -12.48 -7.65
C LEU A 43 10.75 -11.53 -7.31
N ILE A 44 10.91 -11.16 -6.04
CA ILE A 44 12.05 -10.34 -5.59
C ILE A 44 13.38 -11.09 -5.75
N GLU A 45 13.40 -12.39 -5.49
CA GLU A 45 14.59 -13.22 -5.67
C GLU A 45 14.98 -13.34 -7.16
N GLU A 46 14.00 -13.37 -8.06
CA GLU A 46 14.20 -13.48 -9.50
C GLU A 46 14.58 -12.15 -10.17
N GLU A 47 13.81 -11.09 -9.89
CA GLU A 47 13.87 -9.82 -10.64
C GLU A 47 14.52 -8.67 -9.84
N GLY A 48 14.70 -8.82 -8.53
CA GLY A 48 15.24 -7.79 -7.65
C GLY A 48 14.17 -6.95 -6.96
N LEU A 49 14.44 -5.66 -6.71
CA LEU A 49 13.58 -4.80 -5.88
C LEU A 49 12.97 -3.61 -6.63
N SER A 50 13.12 -3.54 -7.95
CA SER A 50 12.57 -2.46 -8.78
C SER A 50 11.60 -3.03 -9.80
N PHE A 51 10.37 -2.54 -9.81
CA PHE A 51 9.26 -3.12 -10.57
C PHE A 51 8.51 -2.07 -11.35
N ASP A 52 8.44 -2.21 -12.67
CA ASP A 52 7.57 -1.40 -13.52
C ASP A 52 6.19 -2.04 -13.72
N TYR A 53 6.14 -3.37 -13.81
CA TYR A 53 4.95 -4.11 -14.17
C TYR A 53 4.93 -5.48 -13.48
N VAL A 54 3.84 -5.80 -12.80
CA VAL A 54 3.69 -7.07 -12.09
C VAL A 54 2.28 -7.60 -12.31
N TRP A 55 2.16 -8.83 -12.80
CA TRP A 55 0.86 -9.53 -12.96
C TRP A 55 -0.23 -8.68 -13.59
N PHE A 56 0.09 -8.11 -14.76
CA PHE A 56 -0.78 -7.23 -15.51
C PHE A 56 -1.08 -5.85 -14.89
N ARG A 57 -0.31 -5.42 -13.89
CA ARG A 57 -0.51 -4.15 -13.17
C ARG A 57 0.72 -3.26 -13.31
N ASN A 58 0.49 -1.97 -13.56
CA ASN A 58 1.55 -0.95 -13.59
C ASN A 58 1.91 -0.56 -12.15
N ILE A 59 3.05 -1.03 -11.63
CA ILE A 59 3.44 -0.75 -10.25
C ILE A 59 4.40 0.44 -10.20
N LYS A 60 5.50 0.39 -10.96
CA LYS A 60 6.49 1.48 -11.09
C LYS A 60 7.01 1.98 -9.74
N VAL A 61 7.62 1.08 -8.96
CA VAL A 61 8.25 1.38 -7.66
C VAL A 61 9.64 0.77 -7.56
N ASP A 62 10.50 1.40 -6.77
CA ASP A 62 11.79 0.87 -6.33
C ASP A 62 11.76 0.68 -4.82
N LEU A 63 11.84 -0.58 -4.37
CA LEU A 63 11.78 -0.98 -2.97
C LEU A 63 13.16 -1.30 -2.37
N SER A 64 14.24 -1.03 -3.11
CA SER A 64 15.62 -1.35 -2.69
C SER A 64 16.08 -0.56 -1.46
N GLY A 65 15.55 0.66 -1.29
CA GLY A 65 15.84 1.54 -0.15
C GLY A 65 14.82 1.44 0.99
N ASP A 66 14.98 2.29 1.99
CA ASP A 66 14.02 2.46 3.09
C ASP A 66 12.80 3.31 2.71
N GLU A 67 12.83 3.96 1.55
CA GLU A 67 11.77 4.83 1.04
C GLU A 67 11.63 4.70 -0.47
N PHE A 68 10.47 5.05 -1.04
CA PHE A 68 10.24 5.08 -2.49
C PHE A 68 9.38 6.28 -2.93
N ASP A 69 9.52 6.68 -4.20
CA ASP A 69 8.67 7.71 -4.83
C ASP A 69 7.35 7.07 -5.31
N PRO A 70 6.19 7.44 -4.76
CA PRO A 70 4.92 6.82 -5.13
C PRO A 70 4.31 7.41 -6.40
N ARG A 71 4.86 8.49 -6.98
CA ARG A 71 4.19 9.28 -8.02
C ARG A 71 3.75 8.45 -9.23
N ALA A 72 4.56 7.49 -9.66
CA ALA A 72 4.24 6.65 -10.81
C ALA A 72 3.17 5.61 -10.47
N TYR A 73 3.20 5.05 -9.27
CA TYR A 73 2.18 4.14 -8.74
C TYR A 73 0.82 4.84 -8.59
N ASP A 74 0.82 5.99 -7.88
CA ASP A 74 -0.38 6.76 -7.54
C ASP A 74 -1.11 7.31 -8.77
N ARG A 75 -0.39 7.50 -9.89
CA ARG A 75 -0.99 7.94 -11.15
C ARG A 75 -1.99 6.93 -11.70
N ASP A 76 -1.68 5.64 -11.56
CA ASP A 76 -2.45 4.55 -12.16
C ASP A 76 -3.33 3.81 -11.13
N SER A 77 -3.18 4.13 -9.84
CA SER A 77 -3.91 3.52 -8.72
C SER A 77 -5.05 4.39 -8.21
N GLU A 78 -6.19 3.77 -7.90
CA GLU A 78 -7.27 4.42 -7.15
C GLU A 78 -6.93 4.57 -5.65
N VAL A 79 -6.04 3.72 -5.13
CA VAL A 79 -5.60 3.75 -3.73
C VAL A 79 -4.16 4.27 -3.67
N PRO A 80 -3.91 5.42 -3.01
CA PRO A 80 -2.55 5.93 -2.84
C PRO A 80 -1.64 4.96 -2.10
N ALA A 81 -0.38 4.86 -2.53
CA ALA A 81 0.64 4.01 -1.92
C ALA A 81 0.81 4.27 -0.41
N ALA A 82 0.65 5.52 0.01
CA ALA A 82 0.70 5.90 1.43
C ALA A 82 -0.33 5.12 2.28
N ILE A 83 -1.57 5.00 1.78
CA ILE A 83 -2.63 4.26 2.47
C ILE A 83 -2.29 2.77 2.50
N VAL A 84 -1.83 2.21 1.37
CA VAL A 84 -1.45 0.80 1.28
C VAL A 84 -0.36 0.45 2.30
N VAL A 85 0.69 1.27 2.40
CA VAL A 85 1.79 1.07 3.36
C VAL A 85 1.33 1.30 4.80
N GLU A 86 0.46 2.29 5.05
CA GLU A 86 -0.11 2.53 6.39
C GLU A 86 -0.88 1.30 6.90
N LEU A 87 -1.62 0.61 6.03
CA LEU A 87 -2.35 -0.63 6.37
C LEU A 87 -1.42 -1.79 6.77
N LEU A 88 -0.15 -1.76 6.35
CA LEU A 88 0.86 -2.75 6.76
C LEU A 88 1.47 -2.45 8.13
N SER A 89 1.30 -1.23 8.62
CA SER A 89 1.85 -0.83 9.92
C SER A 89 1.19 -1.63 11.06
N PRO A 90 1.96 -2.05 12.07
CA PRO A 90 1.45 -2.86 13.17
C PRO A 90 0.34 -2.16 13.99
N PHE A 91 0.27 -0.83 13.96
CA PHE A 91 -0.67 -0.05 14.76
C PHE A 91 -2.13 -0.22 14.31
N ARG A 92 -2.38 -0.32 13.00
CA ARG A 92 -3.74 -0.54 12.47
C ARG A 92 -4.20 -1.99 12.53
N ARG A 93 -3.28 -2.96 12.49
CA ARG A 93 -3.62 -4.38 12.70
C ARG A 93 -4.26 -4.60 14.08
N LEU A 94 -3.80 -3.86 15.10
CA LEU A 94 -4.42 -3.87 16.42
C LEU A 94 -5.77 -3.13 16.44
N GLN A 95 -5.91 -1.96 15.81
CA GLN A 95 -7.19 -1.24 15.77
C GLN A 95 -8.29 -2.00 15.02
N ALA A 96 -7.95 -2.69 13.92
CA ALA A 96 -8.88 -3.56 13.17
C ALA A 96 -9.28 -4.81 13.98
N LEU A 97 -8.34 -5.43 14.70
CA LEU A 97 -8.64 -6.55 15.62
C LEU A 97 -9.46 -6.13 16.84
N HIS A 98 -9.35 -4.87 17.27
CA HIS A 98 -10.09 -4.30 18.40
C HIS A 98 -11.35 -3.52 18.01
N GLY A 99 -11.75 -3.49 16.73
CA GLY A 99 -12.96 -2.80 16.27
C GLY A 99 -12.97 -1.28 16.47
N LEU A 100 -11.79 -0.65 16.49
CA LEU A 100 -11.64 0.79 16.77
C LEU A 100 -11.71 1.69 15.52
N ASP A 101 -12.12 1.16 14.37
CA ASP A 101 -12.21 1.90 13.09
C ASP A 101 -13.48 2.77 13.01
N SER A 102 -13.63 3.67 13.97
CA SER A 102 -14.49 4.84 13.81
C SER A 102 -13.60 6.07 13.94
N PRO A 103 -13.49 6.93 12.92
CA PRO A 103 -12.90 8.24 13.09
C PRO A 103 -13.78 9.02 14.07
N ARG A 104 -13.48 8.93 15.36
CA ARG A 104 -13.94 9.91 16.34
C ARG A 104 -13.27 11.21 15.93
N VAL A 105 -14.03 12.05 15.22
CA VAL A 105 -13.81 13.50 15.23
C VAL A 105 -13.85 13.90 16.70
N TYR A 106 -12.67 14.02 17.32
CA TYR A 106 -12.55 14.61 18.63
C TYR A 106 -12.85 16.10 18.46
N ASN A 107 -14.12 16.48 18.61
CA ASN A 107 -14.41 17.84 19.04
C ASN A 107 -13.88 17.93 20.47
N ALA A 108 -12.83 18.73 20.67
CA ALA A 108 -12.35 19.06 21.99
C ALA A 108 -13.51 19.66 22.82
N PRO A 109 -13.69 19.28 24.09
CA PRO A 109 -14.74 19.83 24.92
C PRO A 109 -14.34 21.26 25.30
N GLY A 110 -14.91 22.28 24.64
CA GLY A 110 -14.67 23.67 25.05
C GLY A 110 -15.11 24.79 24.11
N GLU A 111 -15.36 24.56 22.82
CA GLU A 111 -15.76 25.67 21.95
C GLU A 111 -17.28 25.85 21.93
N SER A 112 -17.76 26.63 22.90
CA SER A 112 -19.07 27.26 22.85
C SER A 112 -19.10 28.30 21.73
N PHE A 113 -19.89 28.07 20.69
CA PHE A 113 -20.30 29.13 19.78
C PHE A 113 -21.57 29.79 20.32
N SER A 114 -21.42 31.00 20.87
CA SER A 114 -22.55 31.92 21.08
C SER A 114 -23.02 32.45 19.73
N LYS A 115 -24.35 32.43 19.52
CA LYS A 115 -25.02 33.13 18.40
C LYS A 115 -25.01 34.64 18.62
#